data_AF-A0A7S0B4B0-F1
#
_entry.id   AF-A0A7S0B4B0-F1
#
_cell.length_a   1.000
_cell.length_b   1.000
_cell.length_c   1.000
_cell.angle_alpha   90.00
_cell.angle_beta   90.00
_cell.angle_gamma   90.00
#
_symmetry.space_group_name_H-M   'P 1'
#
loop_
_entity.id
_entity.type
_entity.pdbx_description
1 polymer ?
#
loop_
_entity_poly.entity_id
_entity_poly.type
_entity_poly.pdbx_seq_one_letter_code
_entity_poly.pdbx_strand_id
1 'polypeptide(L)'
;GGVTQAVPIYEGYMLPHAVLRSSLGGRLLTDYLMKISTERGYCFTTTAERDVVCNMKERLGAAAPSFEAAMHGAADAERSYELPDGQTISLGNERFRVVEALFCPSFLGLEEQGIHELVFSAIMKCDVDIRKDLY
;
A
#
# COMPACT_ATOMS: atom_id res chain seq x y z
N GLY A 1 0.98 9.66 -5.99
CA GLY A 1 -0.20 10.14 -5.24
C GLY A 1 0.00 9.95 -3.75
N GLY A 2 -0.67 10.74 -2.91
CA GLY A 2 -0.44 10.74 -1.45
C GLY A 2 -1.72 10.71 -0.60
N VAL A 3 -2.84 10.27 -1.17
CA VAL A 3 -4.14 10.24 -0.51
C VAL A 3 -4.94 9.06 -1.05
N THR A 4 -5.66 8.38 -0.18
CA THR A 4 -6.68 7.39 -0.53
C THR A 4 -8.05 7.89 -0.09
N GLN A 5 -9.07 7.69 -0.92
CA GLN A 5 -10.44 8.07 -0.60
C GLN A 5 -11.39 6.91 -0.88
N ALA A 6 -12.34 6.69 0.03
CA ALA A 6 -13.50 5.84 -0.20
C ALA A 6 -14.68 6.75 -0.52
N VAL A 7 -15.24 6.62 -1.73
CA VAL A 7 -16.32 7.47 -2.25
C VAL A 7 -17.50 6.57 -2.63
N PRO A 8 -18.52 6.44 -1.76
CA PRO A 8 -19.73 5.71 -2.10
C PRO A 8 -20.53 6.44 -3.19
N ILE A 9 -21.00 5.70 -4.19
CA ILE A 9 -21.80 6.21 -5.31
C ILE A 9 -23.04 5.33 -5.42
N TYR A 10 -24.22 5.96 -5.45
CA TYR A 10 -25.51 5.30 -5.60
C TYR A 10 -26.31 5.99 -6.70
N GLU A 11 -26.87 5.22 -7.64
CA GLU A 11 -27.62 5.72 -8.81
C GLU A 11 -26.91 6.86 -9.59
N GLY A 12 -25.57 6.80 -9.66
CA GLY A 12 -24.77 7.81 -10.35
C GLY A 12 -24.48 9.07 -9.55
N TYR A 13 -24.95 9.17 -8.30
CA TYR A 13 -24.67 10.27 -7.40
C TYR A 13 -23.70 9.87 -6.30
N MET A 14 -22.70 10.71 -6.05
CA MET A 14 -21.82 10.56 -4.89
C MET A 14 -22.59 10.85 -3.60
N LEU A 15 -22.26 10.14 -2.51
CA LEU A 15 -22.83 10.35 -1.18
C LEU A 15 -21.84 11.14 -0.31
N PRO A 16 -21.90 12.48 -0.24
CA PRO A 16 -20.81 13.28 0.32
C PRO A 16 -20.59 13.04 1.82
N HIS A 17 -21.66 12.73 2.57
CA HIS A 17 -21.61 12.46 4.01
C HIS A 17 -20.86 11.16 4.35
N ALA A 18 -20.74 10.24 3.37
CA ALA A 18 -20.10 8.95 3.52
C ALA A 18 -18.69 8.91 2.90
N VAL A 19 -18.21 10.02 2.32
CA VAL A 19 -16.85 10.11 1.79
C VAL A 19 -15.84 10.11 2.93
N LEU A 20 -14.89 9.19 2.87
CA LEU A 20 -13.79 9.11 3.82
C LEU A 20 -12.45 9.27 3.11
N ARG A 21 -11.50 9.89 3.79
CA ARG A 21 -10.15 10.15 3.29
C ARG A 21 -9.12 9.64 4.30
N SER A 22 -8.09 8.99 3.80
CA SER A 22 -6.91 8.58 4.55
C SER A 22 -5.66 9.19 3.92
N SER A 23 -4.64 9.46 4.74
CA SER A 23 -3.34 9.93 4.25
C SER A 23 -2.51 8.80 3.64
N LEU A 24 -2.93 7.54 3.82
CA LEU A 24 -2.35 6.37 3.18
C LEU A 24 -2.33 6.55 1.66
N GLY A 25 -1.18 6.35 1.06
CA GLY A 25 -1.02 6.48 -0.39
C GLY A 25 0.37 6.11 -0.85
N GLY A 26 0.55 6.10 -2.18
CA GLY A 26 1.78 5.62 -2.80
C GLY A 26 3.06 6.30 -2.31
N ARG A 27 3.00 7.58 -1.94
CA ARG A 27 4.15 8.30 -1.38
C ARG A 27 4.66 7.68 -0.08
N LEU A 28 3.76 7.41 0.87
CA LEU A 28 4.11 6.78 2.14
C LEU A 28 4.65 5.36 1.93
N LEU A 29 4.06 4.63 0.98
CA LEU A 29 4.54 3.28 0.64
C LEU A 29 5.94 3.31 0.02
N THR A 30 6.25 4.27 -0.84
CA THR A 30 7.60 4.44 -1.40
C THR A 30 8.60 4.75 -0.30
N ASP A 31 8.26 5.66 0.62
CA ASP A 31 9.14 6.03 1.74
C ASP A 31 9.36 4.84 2.70
N TYR A 32 8.32 4.03 2.90
CA TYR A 32 8.43 2.78 3.66
C TYR A 32 9.31 1.75 2.96
N LEU A 33 9.17 1.57 1.65
CA LEU A 33 10.03 0.68 0.87
C LEU A 33 11.50 1.13 0.98
N MET A 34 11.78 2.43 0.85
CA MET A 34 13.14 2.97 1.05
C MET A 34 13.70 2.61 2.44
N LYS A 35 12.88 2.75 3.49
CA LYS A 35 13.28 2.42 4.87
C LYS A 35 13.63 0.94 5.03
N ILE A 36 12.75 0.03 4.63
CA ILE A 36 13.00 -1.42 4.79
C ILE A 36 14.07 -1.93 3.83
N SER A 37 14.27 -1.30 2.66
CA SER A 37 15.40 -1.61 1.77
C SER A 37 16.74 -1.21 2.39
N THR A 38 16.77 -0.11 3.17
CA THR A 38 17.96 0.31 3.92
C THR A 38 18.33 -0.71 5.00
N GLU A 39 17.34 -1.37 5.63
CA GLU A 39 17.58 -2.46 6.60
C GLU A 39 18.30 -3.67 5.97
N ARG A 40 18.10 -3.91 4.65
CA ARG A 40 18.83 -4.92 3.86
C ARG A 40 20.20 -4.46 3.37
N GLY A 41 20.56 -3.19 3.57
CA GLY A 41 21.81 -2.58 3.09
C GLY A 41 21.71 -1.85 1.75
N TYR A 42 20.51 -1.68 1.18
CA TYR A 42 20.30 -0.84 -0.01
C TYR A 42 19.95 0.59 0.42
N CYS A 43 20.92 1.49 0.35
CA CYS A 43 20.75 2.88 0.76
C CYS A 43 20.27 3.74 -0.42
N PHE A 44 19.05 4.27 -0.32
CA PHE A 44 18.51 5.27 -1.25
C PHE A 44 18.36 6.59 -0.51
N THR A 45 19.08 7.64 -0.93
CA THR A 45 19.18 8.92 -0.20
C THR A 45 18.73 10.13 -1.03
N THR A 46 18.73 10.01 -2.36
CA THR A 46 18.43 11.11 -3.27
C THR A 46 16.98 11.10 -3.75
N THR A 47 16.52 12.23 -4.28
CA THR A 47 15.20 12.34 -4.89
C THR A 47 15.07 11.51 -6.17
N ALA A 48 16.13 11.39 -6.96
CA ALA A 48 16.15 10.55 -8.16
C ALA A 48 16.00 9.06 -7.82
N GLU A 49 16.68 8.60 -6.77
CA GLU A 49 16.55 7.23 -6.27
C GLU A 49 15.14 6.95 -5.73
N ARG A 50 14.47 7.95 -5.14
CA ARG A 50 13.07 7.79 -4.71
C ARG A 50 12.14 7.47 -5.88
N ASP A 51 12.36 8.05 -7.05
CA ASP A 51 11.58 7.73 -8.25
C ASP A 51 11.85 6.29 -8.73
N VAL A 52 13.10 5.82 -8.61
CA VAL A 52 13.47 4.43 -8.87
C VAL A 52 12.77 3.48 -7.90
N VAL A 53 12.75 3.81 -6.61
CA VAL A 53 12.04 3.01 -5.60
C VAL A 53 10.53 3.04 -5.81
N CYS A 54 9.97 4.15 -6.30
CA CYS A 54 8.56 4.21 -6.70
C CYS A 54 8.26 3.25 -7.85
N ASN A 55 9.11 3.22 -8.88
CA ASN A 55 8.97 2.31 -10.01
C ASN A 55 9.10 0.84 -9.58
N MET A 56 10.06 0.56 -8.72
CA MET A 56 10.30 -0.75 -8.13
C MET A 56 9.12 -1.22 -7.28
N LYS A 57 8.55 -0.36 -6.44
CA LYS A 57 7.30 -0.61 -5.70
C LYS A 57 6.17 -1.00 -6.66
N GLU A 58 6.00 -0.25 -7.75
CA GLU A 58 4.91 -0.49 -8.72
C GLU A 58 5.10 -1.79 -9.52
N ARG A 59 6.33 -2.17 -9.81
CA ARG A 59 6.64 -3.39 -10.57
C ARG A 59 6.68 -4.65 -9.71
N LEU A 60 7.16 -4.54 -8.47
CA LEU A 60 7.44 -5.70 -7.62
C LEU A 60 6.49 -5.83 -6.44
N GLY A 61 5.88 -4.74 -5.96
CA GLY A 61 4.94 -4.77 -4.84
C GLY A 61 3.74 -5.66 -5.14
N ALA A 62 3.37 -6.53 -4.21
CA ALA A 62 2.25 -7.44 -4.38
C ALA A 62 1.48 -7.59 -3.07
N ALA A 63 0.15 -7.57 -3.15
CA ALA A 63 -0.71 -7.96 -2.03
C ALA A 63 -0.66 -9.49 -1.87
N ALA A 64 -0.54 -9.95 -0.63
CA ALA A 64 -0.66 -11.36 -0.31
C ALA A 64 -2.07 -11.66 0.22
N PRO A 65 -2.70 -12.79 -0.16
CA PRO A 65 -3.97 -13.21 0.45
C PRO A 65 -3.80 -13.61 1.92
N SER A 66 -2.62 -14.09 2.31
CA SER A 66 -2.21 -14.31 3.69
C SER A 66 -0.82 -13.73 3.89
N PHE A 67 -0.73 -12.69 4.71
CA PHE A 67 0.54 -12.04 5.02
C PHE A 67 1.51 -12.98 5.73
N GLU A 68 1.02 -13.78 6.67
CA GLU A 68 1.83 -14.76 7.42
C GLU A 68 2.43 -15.82 6.49
N ALA A 69 1.63 -16.37 5.58
CA ALA A 69 2.12 -17.35 4.60
C ALA A 69 3.15 -16.72 3.64
N ALA A 70 2.92 -15.48 3.20
CA ALA A 70 3.86 -14.75 2.35
C ALA A 70 5.18 -14.43 3.06
N MET A 71 5.15 -14.18 4.37
CA MET A 71 6.37 -13.96 5.17
C MET A 71 7.21 -15.24 5.30
N HIS A 72 6.58 -16.41 5.43
CA HIS A 72 7.28 -17.70 5.51
C HIS A 72 7.79 -18.19 4.15
N GLY A 73 7.04 -17.94 3.07
CA GLY A 73 7.41 -18.31 1.70
C GLY A 73 8.26 -17.27 0.96
N ALA A 74 8.70 -16.21 1.64
CA ALA A 74 9.33 -15.05 1.00
C ALA A 74 10.64 -15.38 0.25
N ALA A 75 11.35 -16.42 0.68
CA ALA A 75 12.58 -16.88 0.04
C ALA A 75 12.33 -17.37 -1.40
N ASP A 76 11.20 -18.04 -1.65
CA ASP A 76 10.82 -18.53 -2.98
C ASP A 76 10.21 -17.43 -3.87
N ALA A 77 9.86 -16.29 -3.27
CA ALA A 77 9.20 -15.17 -3.95
C ALA A 77 10.15 -13.98 -4.23
N GLU A 78 11.45 -14.16 -4.03
CA GLU A 78 12.45 -13.12 -4.28
C GLU A 78 12.46 -12.72 -5.77
N ARG A 79 12.51 -11.41 -6.04
CA ARG A 79 12.58 -10.86 -7.39
C ARG A 79 13.71 -9.85 -7.49
N SER A 80 14.44 -9.93 -8.59
CA SER A 80 15.47 -8.97 -8.94
C SER A 80 14.89 -7.73 -9.62
N TYR A 81 15.52 -6.59 -9.39
CA TYR A 81 15.27 -5.33 -10.07
C TYR A 81 16.60 -4.73 -10.50
N GLU A 82 16.69 -4.29 -11.75
CA GLU A 82 17.87 -3.62 -12.30
C GLU A 82 17.74 -2.11 -12.10
N LEU A 83 18.71 -1.54 -11.39
CA LEU A 83 18.83 -0.11 -11.18
C LEU A 83 19.41 0.59 -12.43
N PRO A 84 19.19 1.90 -12.60
CA PRO A 84 19.68 2.63 -13.78
C PRO A 84 21.20 2.66 -13.96
N ASP A 85 21.96 2.39 -12.89
CA ASP A 85 23.41 2.26 -12.89
C ASP A 85 23.91 0.86 -13.27
N GLY A 86 22.99 -0.07 -13.55
CA GLY A 86 23.27 -1.48 -13.89
C GLY A 86 23.39 -2.40 -12.67
N GLN A 87 23.27 -1.89 -11.44
CA GLN A 87 23.27 -2.73 -10.25
C GLN A 87 21.94 -3.49 -10.15
N THR A 88 22.02 -4.80 -9.88
CA THR A 88 20.82 -5.60 -9.59
C THR A 88 20.61 -5.73 -8.10
N ILE A 89 19.41 -5.42 -7.62
CA ILE A 89 18.99 -5.62 -6.23
C ILE A 89 17.92 -6.72 -6.17
N SER A 90 17.78 -7.37 -5.01
CA SER A 90 16.76 -8.37 -4.79
C SER A 90 15.80 -7.98 -3.66
N LEU A 91 14.49 -8.07 -3.95
CA LEU A 91 13.43 -7.89 -2.96
C LEU A 91 12.74 -9.22 -2.67
N GLY A 92 12.69 -9.60 -1.40
CA GLY A 92 12.00 -10.78 -0.90
C GLY A 92 10.67 -10.40 -0.27
N ASN A 93 10.62 -10.44 1.07
CA ASN A 93 9.40 -10.15 1.83
C ASN A 93 8.97 -8.67 1.77
N GLU A 94 9.89 -7.76 1.42
CA GLU A 94 9.65 -6.32 1.30
C GLU A 94 8.50 -6.04 0.33
N ARG A 95 8.38 -6.86 -0.72
CA ARG A 95 7.34 -6.79 -1.75
C ARG A 95 5.92 -6.88 -1.17
N PHE A 96 5.75 -7.73 -0.15
CA PHE A 96 4.48 -7.94 0.53
C PHE A 96 4.30 -6.96 1.69
N ARG A 97 5.35 -6.71 2.48
CA ARG A 97 5.33 -5.77 3.60
C ARG A 97 4.90 -4.36 3.19
N VAL A 98 5.37 -3.88 2.04
CA VAL A 98 5.02 -2.54 1.54
C VAL A 98 3.54 -2.44 1.20
N VAL A 99 2.94 -3.49 0.64
CA VAL A 99 1.50 -3.47 0.32
C VAL A 99 0.66 -3.69 1.57
N GLU A 100 1.13 -4.52 2.50
CA GLU A 100 0.47 -4.77 3.78
C GLU A 100 0.30 -3.49 4.61
N ALA A 101 1.20 -2.52 4.46
CA ALA A 101 1.07 -1.21 5.12
C ALA A 101 -0.22 -0.44 4.76
N LEU A 102 -0.91 -0.78 3.66
CA LEU A 102 -2.24 -0.25 3.36
C LEU A 102 -3.35 -0.86 4.22
N PHE A 103 -3.17 -2.11 4.66
CA PHE A 103 -4.11 -2.82 5.52
C PHE A 103 -3.76 -2.64 7.00
N CYS A 104 -2.47 -2.58 7.32
CA CYS A 104 -1.95 -2.37 8.67
C CYS A 104 -1.07 -1.10 8.72
N PRO A 105 -1.66 0.10 8.84
CA PRO A 105 -0.92 1.38 8.92
C PRO A 105 0.06 1.49 10.08
N SER A 106 -0.10 0.65 11.10
CA SER A 106 0.85 0.54 12.22
C SER A 106 2.27 0.21 11.77
N PHE A 107 2.46 -0.45 10.63
CA PHE A 107 3.79 -0.68 10.03
C PHE A 107 4.49 0.60 9.60
N LEU A 108 3.71 1.64 9.29
CA LEU A 108 4.20 2.99 8.99
C LEU A 108 4.36 3.84 10.26
N GLY A 109 3.97 3.32 11.43
CA GLY A 109 3.87 4.09 12.68
C GLY A 109 2.69 5.06 12.70
N LEU A 110 1.66 4.81 11.88
CA LEU A 110 0.48 5.65 11.79
C LEU A 110 -0.70 5.03 12.56
N GLU A 111 -1.41 5.85 13.33
CA GLU A 111 -2.68 5.49 13.97
C GLU A 111 -3.86 5.80 13.04
N GLU A 112 -3.82 5.24 11.82
CA GLU A 112 -4.91 5.32 10.84
C GLU A 112 -5.56 3.96 10.60
N GLN A 113 -6.81 3.98 10.11
CA GLN A 113 -7.51 2.79 9.65
C GLN A 113 -6.89 2.27 8.35
N GLY A 114 -6.81 0.94 8.23
CA GLY A 114 -6.46 0.32 6.95
C GLY A 114 -7.51 0.60 5.87
N ILE A 115 -7.15 0.43 4.60
CA ILE A 115 -8.06 0.71 3.47
C ILE A 115 -9.34 -0.13 3.52
N HIS A 116 -9.27 -1.34 4.07
CA HIS A 116 -10.42 -2.24 4.22
C HIS A 116 -11.42 -1.72 5.26
N GLU A 117 -10.92 -1.22 6.39
CA GLU A 117 -11.72 -0.54 7.42
C GLU A 117 -12.25 0.81 6.93
N LEU A 118 -11.47 1.54 6.12
CA LEU A 118 -11.89 2.81 5.52
C LEU A 118 -13.10 2.61 4.61
N VAL A 119 -13.06 1.58 3.74
CA VAL A 119 -14.19 1.22 2.87
C VAL A 119 -15.39 0.77 3.69
N PHE A 120 -15.19 -0.13 4.65
CA PHE A 120 -16.26 -0.59 5.54
C PHE A 120 -16.93 0.57 6.28
N SER A 121 -16.13 1.50 6.83
CA SER A 121 -16.62 2.68 7.53
C SER A 121 -17.40 3.63 6.61
N ALA A 122 -17.00 3.76 5.35
CA ALA A 122 -17.72 4.55 4.35
C ALA A 122 -19.10 3.92 4.05
N ILE A 123 -19.16 2.60 3.88
CA ILE A 123 -20.42 1.88 3.67
C ILE A 123 -21.30 1.99 4.92
N MET A 124 -20.76 1.86 6.13
CA MET A 124 -21.52 1.97 7.38
C MET A 124 -22.09 3.38 7.64
N LYS A 125 -21.54 4.41 6.99
CA LYS A 125 -22.11 5.77 7.02
C LYS A 125 -23.30 5.96 6.08
N CYS A 126 -23.50 5.05 5.13
CA CYS A 126 -24.63 5.06 4.22
C CYS A 126 -25.90 4.51 4.90
N ASP A 127 -27.08 4.83 4.37
CA ASP A 127 -28.36 4.31 4.87
C ASP A 127 -28.42 2.78 4.75
N VAL A 128 -29.05 2.12 5.73
CA VAL A 128 -29.11 0.65 5.82
C VAL A 128 -29.67 0.01 4.55
N ASP A 129 -30.63 0.68 3.91
CA ASP A 129 -31.31 0.17 2.71
C ASP A 129 -30.37 0.08 1.50
N ILE A 130 -29.38 0.97 1.40
CA ILE A 130 -28.42 1.01 0.28
C ILE A 130 -27.14 0.23 0.57
N ARG A 131 -26.84 -0.13 1.82
CA ARG A 131 -25.59 -0.85 2.17
C ARG A 131 -25.43 -2.16 1.42
N LYS A 132 -26.52 -2.89 1.19
CA LYS A 132 -26.49 -4.17 0.47
C LYS A 132 -26.06 -4.03 -0.98
N ASP A 133 -26.34 -2.89 -1.60
CA ASP A 133 -25.96 -2.59 -2.98
C ASP A 133 -24.51 -2.11 -3.10
N LEU A 134 -23.87 -1.77 -1.97
CA LEU A 134 -22.49 -1.30 -1.88
C LEU A 134 -21.49 -2.38 -1.44
N TYR A 135 -21.96 -3.59 -1.11
CA TYR A 135 -21.16 -4.73 -0.66
C TYR A 135 -20.63 -5.60 -1.79
#